data_AF-A0A3B8S6A4-F1
#
_entry.id   AF-A0A3B8S6A4-F1
#
_cell.length_a   1.000
_cell.length_b   1.000
_cell.length_c   1.000
_cell.angle_alpha   90.00
_cell.angle_beta   90.00
_cell.angle_gamma   90.00
#
_symmetry.space_group_name_H-M   'P 1'
#
loop_
_entity.id
_entity.type
_entity.pdbx_description
1 polymer ?
#
loop_
_entity_poly.entity_id
_entity_poly.type
_entity_poly.pdbx_seq_one_letter_code
_entity_poly.pdbx_strand_id
1 'polypeptide(L)'
;MEVSHDYKSNSAAIPLPSTLSILLGEAITTADGGGARLYSDYPFPWRENSGGVRDSFEQEALEFFRESPYEREFYRIENYQGRLSLRYAAPDRMRESCVGCHNSH
;
A
#
# COMPACT_ATOMS: atom_id res chain seq x y z
N MET A 1 16.36 -14.14 -12.57
CA MET A 1 15.42 -13.76 -11.50
C MET A 1 14.20 -13.17 -12.19
N GLU A 2 13.04 -13.78 -11.98
CA GLU A 2 11.79 -13.47 -12.68
C GLU A 2 10.81 -12.77 -11.74
N VAL A 3 10.02 -11.82 -12.24
CA VAL A 3 8.95 -11.17 -11.47
C VAL A 3 7.63 -11.82 -11.85
N SER A 4 6.96 -12.49 -10.92
CA SER A 4 5.80 -13.33 -11.24
C SER A 4 4.76 -13.37 -10.13
N HIS A 5 3.50 -13.61 -10.52
CA HIS A 5 2.42 -13.92 -9.57
C HIS A 5 2.58 -15.31 -8.94
N ASP A 6 3.34 -16.22 -9.57
CA ASP A 6 3.60 -17.59 -9.09
C ASP A 6 4.95 -17.71 -8.34
N TYR A 7 5.39 -16.62 -7.70
CA TYR A 7 6.64 -16.57 -6.95
C TYR A 7 6.71 -17.58 -5.79
N LYS A 8 5.57 -18.12 -5.34
CA LYS A 8 5.51 -19.13 -4.29
C LYS A 8 5.91 -20.52 -4.78
N SER A 9 5.66 -20.83 -6.05
CA SER A 9 5.94 -22.15 -6.64
C SER A 9 7.28 -22.19 -7.38
N ASN A 10 7.84 -21.01 -7.70
CA ASN A 10 9.12 -20.87 -8.38
C ASN A 10 10.17 -20.20 -7.46
N SER A 11 11.12 -20.98 -6.96
CA SER A 11 12.17 -20.51 -6.04
C SER A 11 13.13 -19.48 -6.63
N ALA A 12 13.15 -19.29 -7.95
CA ALA A 12 13.96 -18.27 -8.63
C ALA A 12 13.18 -16.99 -8.97
N ALA A 13 11.88 -16.94 -8.63
CA ALA A 13 11.00 -15.82 -8.88
C ALA A 13 10.77 -14.98 -7.60
N ILE A 14 10.50 -13.69 -7.82
CA ILE A 14 10.12 -12.74 -6.79
C ILE A 14 8.69 -12.22 -7.05
N PRO A 15 7.96 -11.82 -6.00
CA PRO A 15 6.60 -11.32 -6.15
C PRO A 15 6.53 -10.05 -7.00
N LEU A 16 5.35 -9.81 -7.59
CA LEU A 16 5.01 -8.54 -8.24
C LEU A 16 5.24 -7.36 -7.26
N PRO A 17 5.60 -6.15 -7.74
CA PRO A 17 5.97 -5.04 -6.87
C PRO A 17 4.96 -4.71 -5.77
N SER A 18 3.66 -4.62 -6.10
CA SER A 18 2.60 -4.35 -5.11
C SER A 18 2.46 -5.48 -4.08
N THR A 19 2.64 -6.74 -4.52
CA THR A 19 2.61 -7.91 -3.63
C THR A 19 3.80 -7.89 -2.68
N LEU A 20 4.99 -7.55 -3.18
CA LEU A 20 6.19 -7.41 -2.35
C LEU A 20 5.98 -6.35 -1.26
N SER A 21 5.45 -5.17 -1.61
CA SER A 21 5.18 -4.10 -0.64
C SER A 21 4.18 -4.52 0.45
N ILE A 22 3.15 -5.28 0.09
CA ILE A 22 2.18 -5.81 1.06
C ILE A 22 2.86 -6.79 2.02
N LEU A 23 3.61 -7.77 1.50
CA LEU A 23 4.30 -8.76 2.33
C LEU A 23 5.32 -8.12 3.27
N LEU A 24 6.06 -7.12 2.79
CA LEU A 24 7.00 -6.37 3.62
C LEU A 24 6.27 -5.60 4.72
N GLY A 25 5.15 -4.94 4.39
CA GLY A 25 4.34 -4.23 5.39
C GLY A 25 3.78 -5.15 6.47
N GLU A 26 3.34 -6.36 6.09
CA GLU A 26 2.92 -7.41 7.02
C GLU A 26 4.07 -7.84 7.93
N ALA A 27 5.27 -8.08 7.38
CA ALA A 27 6.46 -8.45 8.14
C ALA A 27 6.97 -7.34 9.09
N ILE A 28 6.80 -6.06 8.72
CA ILE A 28 7.12 -4.93 9.60
C ILE A 28 6.12 -4.84 10.75
N THR A 29 4.83 -5.00 10.45
CA THR A 29 3.76 -4.86 11.44
C THR A 29 3.81 -5.93 12.53
N THR A 30 4.40 -7.09 12.24
CA THR A 30 4.61 -8.15 13.24
C THR A 30 5.81 -7.90 14.15
N ALA A 31 6.69 -6.95 13.83
CA ALA A 31 7.79 -6.52 14.68
C ALA A 31 7.37 -5.27 15.48
N ASP A 32 7.26 -5.40 16.81
CA ASP A 32 6.65 -4.41 17.70
C ASP A 32 7.00 -2.93 17.42
N GLY A 33 5.96 -2.08 17.39
CA GLY A 33 6.07 -0.63 17.53
C GLY A 33 5.71 0.22 16.30
N GLY A 34 5.43 -0.40 15.15
CA GLY A 34 5.01 0.28 13.94
C GLY A 34 4.33 -0.66 12.95
N GLY A 35 3.92 -0.13 11.80
CA GLY A 35 3.31 -0.93 10.74
C GLY A 35 3.28 -0.16 9.41
N ALA A 36 3.20 -0.89 8.31
CA ALA A 36 3.09 -0.33 6.98
C ALA A 36 2.00 -1.06 6.20
N ARG A 37 1.26 -0.33 5.39
CA ARG A 37 0.19 -0.88 4.54
C ARG A 37 0.19 -0.20 3.18
N LEU A 38 -0.15 -0.99 2.17
CA LEU A 38 -0.52 -0.50 0.85
C LEU A 38 -2.04 -0.68 0.67
N TYR A 39 -2.74 0.41 0.35
CA TYR A 39 -4.18 0.47 0.19
C TYR A 39 -4.59 1.39 -0.97
N SER A 40 -5.82 1.24 -1.45
CA SER A 40 -6.38 1.99 -2.57
C SER A 40 -7.91 2.07 -2.45
N ASP A 41 -8.54 3.04 -3.12
CA ASP A 41 -10.00 3.06 -3.32
C ASP A 41 -10.49 1.96 -4.25
N TYR A 42 -9.58 1.46 -5.11
CA TYR A 42 -9.86 0.42 -6.09
C TYR A 42 -8.97 -0.80 -5.81
N PRO A 43 -9.15 -1.48 -4.66
CA PRO A 43 -8.41 -2.71 -4.41
C PRO A 43 -8.80 -3.76 -5.47
N PHE A 44 -7.86 -4.64 -5.81
CA PHE A 44 -8.18 -5.80 -6.65
C PHE A 44 -9.30 -6.65 -6.01
N PRO A 45 -10.13 -7.35 -6.80
CA PRO A 45 -11.29 -8.10 -6.28
C PRO A 45 -10.96 -9.09 -5.16
N TRP A 46 -9.82 -9.80 -5.26
CA TRP A 46 -9.38 -10.74 -4.23
C TRP A 46 -8.85 -10.06 -2.94
N ARG A 47 -8.79 -8.73 -2.90
CA ARG A 47 -8.36 -7.92 -1.75
C ARG A 47 -9.38 -6.88 -1.31
N GLU A 48 -10.63 -6.93 -1.75
CA GLU A 48 -11.67 -5.97 -1.35
C GLU A 48 -11.73 -5.75 0.18
N ASN A 49 -11.64 -6.84 0.96
CA ASN A 49 -11.72 -6.78 2.43
C ASN A 49 -10.43 -6.28 3.11
N SER A 50 -9.29 -6.21 2.42
CA SER A 50 -7.98 -5.95 3.06
C SER A 50 -7.18 -4.81 2.43
N GLY A 51 -7.46 -4.48 1.17
CA GLY A 51 -6.77 -3.48 0.36
C GLY A 51 -7.44 -2.12 0.35
N GLY A 52 -8.62 -1.98 0.92
CA GLY A 52 -9.31 -0.70 1.07
C GLY A 52 -8.84 0.11 2.29
N VAL A 53 -9.35 1.33 2.33
CA VAL A 53 -9.31 2.27 3.46
C VAL A 53 -9.96 1.66 4.71
N ARG A 54 -9.33 1.87 5.88
CA ARG A 54 -9.83 1.36 7.17
C ARG A 54 -10.26 2.43 8.17
N ASP A 55 -9.82 3.67 8.00
CA ASP A 55 -10.14 4.77 8.91
C ASP A 55 -10.05 6.14 8.24
N SER A 56 -10.37 7.19 9.00
CA SER A 56 -10.39 8.56 8.50
C SER A 56 -9.02 9.05 8.05
N PHE A 57 -7.91 8.64 8.69
CA PHE A 57 -6.58 9.00 8.22
C PHE A 57 -6.33 8.50 6.81
N GLU A 58 -6.64 7.22 6.57
CA GLU A 58 -6.44 6.59 5.26
C GLU A 58 -7.32 7.24 4.18
N GLN A 59 -8.58 7.58 4.52
CA GLN A 59 -9.51 8.28 3.64
C GLN A 59 -9.03 9.69 3.29
N GLU A 60 -8.71 10.49 4.31
CA GLU A 60 -8.25 11.88 4.15
C GLU A 60 -6.93 11.94 3.38
N ALA A 61 -6.03 10.97 3.57
CA ALA A 61 -4.79 10.87 2.80
C ALA A 61 -5.08 10.69 1.30
N LEU A 62 -6.01 9.81 0.93
CA LEU A 62 -6.39 9.61 -0.48
C LEU A 62 -7.06 10.84 -1.07
N GLU A 63 -7.95 11.50 -0.33
CA GLU A 63 -8.56 12.76 -0.74
C GLU A 63 -7.50 13.86 -0.96
N PHE A 64 -6.57 14.02 -0.01
CA PHE A 64 -5.45 14.95 -0.11
C PHE A 64 -4.60 14.70 -1.37
N PHE A 65 -4.30 13.44 -1.69
CA PHE A 65 -3.52 13.10 -2.89
C PHE A 65 -4.31 13.24 -4.20
N ARG A 66 -5.65 13.25 -4.18
CA ARG A 66 -6.47 13.56 -5.38
C ARG A 66 -6.46 15.05 -5.70
N GLU A 67 -6.50 15.89 -4.67
CA GLU A 67 -6.56 17.35 -4.84
C GLU A 67 -5.19 17.97 -5.11
N SER A 68 -4.14 17.44 -4.49
CA SER A 68 -2.75 17.87 -4.66
C SER A 68 -1.87 16.68 -4.98
N PRO A 69 -2.06 16.06 -6.16
CA PRO A 69 -1.28 14.91 -6.52
C PRO A 69 0.19 15.34 -6.60
N TYR A 70 1.05 14.56 -5.95
CA TYR A 70 2.49 14.52 -6.26
C TYR A 70 3.41 15.57 -5.64
N GLU A 71 2.95 16.41 -4.72
CA GLU A 71 3.83 17.46 -4.16
C GLU A 71 4.18 17.29 -2.68
N ARG A 72 3.35 16.61 -1.89
CA ARG A 72 3.53 16.55 -0.42
C ARG A 72 3.07 15.21 0.15
N GLU A 73 3.65 14.85 1.27
CA GLU A 73 3.22 13.70 2.06
C GLU A 73 2.14 14.11 3.06
N PHE A 74 1.29 13.15 3.44
CA PHE A 74 0.22 13.38 4.41
C PHE A 74 0.60 12.72 5.72
N TYR A 75 0.66 13.49 6.81
CA TYR A 75 1.03 12.96 8.11
C TYR A 75 0.28 13.64 9.25
N ARG A 76 0.06 12.87 10.33
CA ARG A 76 -0.55 13.35 11.58
C ARG A 76 0.10 12.66 12.76
N ILE A 77 0.19 13.36 13.88
CA ILE A 77 0.47 12.76 15.18
C ILE A 77 -0.88 12.58 15.88
N GLU A 78 -1.30 11.35 16.09
CA GLU A 78 -2.61 11.04 16.69
C GLU A 78 -2.57 9.75 17.51
N ASN A 79 -3.58 9.55 18.36
CA ASN A 79 -3.75 8.27 19.04
C ASN A 79 -4.27 7.25 18.04
N TYR A 80 -3.47 6.23 17.76
CA TYR A 80 -3.84 5.09 16.93
C TYR A 80 -3.72 3.81 17.75
N GLN A 81 -4.80 3.04 17.83
CA GLN A 81 -4.86 1.80 18.62
C GLN A 81 -4.39 1.96 20.07
N GLY A 82 -4.74 3.09 20.72
CA GLY A 82 -4.37 3.37 22.11
C GLY A 82 -2.94 3.86 22.33
N ARG A 83 -2.17 4.13 21.26
CA ARG A 83 -0.81 4.66 21.34
C ARG A 83 -0.65 5.94 20.53
N LEU A 84 0.00 6.94 21.12
CA LEU A 84 0.42 8.14 20.38
C LEU A 84 1.37 7.73 19.27
N SER A 85 1.00 8.02 18.03
CA SER A 85 1.67 7.51 16.83
C SER A 85 1.84 8.62 15.80
N LEU A 86 2.97 8.62 15.09
CA LEU A 86 3.10 9.31 13.82
C LEU A 86 2.52 8.42 12.73
N ARG A 87 1.43 8.86 12.11
CA ARG A 87 0.90 8.24 10.90
C ARG A 87 1.36 9.05 9.70
N TYR A 88 1.93 8.37 8.72
CA TYR A 88 2.51 8.97 7.52
C TYR A 88 2.04 8.19 6.30
N ALA A 89 1.63 8.91 5.26
CA ALA A 89 1.24 8.37 3.97
C ALA A 89 1.98 9.11 2.86
N ALA A 90 2.41 8.35 1.86
CA ALA A 90 2.97 8.85 0.62
C ALA A 90 2.20 8.21 -0.56
N PRO A 91 1.95 8.96 -1.64
CA PRO A 91 1.22 8.42 -2.78
C PRO A 91 2.09 7.46 -3.58
N ASP A 92 1.61 6.23 -3.80
CA ASP A 92 2.22 5.31 -4.76
C ASP A 92 1.80 5.69 -6.18
N ARG A 93 2.77 6.20 -6.97
CA ARG A 93 2.49 6.75 -8.30
C ARG A 93 2.63 5.67 -9.36
N MET A 94 1.53 5.41 -10.05
CA MET A 94 1.54 4.54 -11.23
C MET A 94 2.28 5.23 -12.37
N ARG A 95 3.51 4.79 -12.62
CA ARG A 95 4.28 5.19 -13.81
C ARG A 95 3.73 4.49 -15.04
N GLU A 96 4.13 4.93 -16.23
CA GLU A 96 3.70 4.34 -17.50
C GLU A 96 3.86 2.80 -17.54
N SER A 97 4.98 2.28 -17.05
CA SER A 97 5.24 0.84 -16.94
C SER A 97 4.28 0.10 -16.01
N CYS A 98 3.69 0.79 -15.01
CA CYS A 98 2.69 0.23 -14.11
C CYS A 98 1.31 0.21 -14.78
N VAL A 99 0.96 1.27 -15.50
CA VAL A 99 -0.36 1.43 -16.14
C VAL A 99 -0.59 0.37 -17.21
N GLY A 100 0.45 0.01 -17.98
CA GLY A 100 0.35 -0.96 -19.07
C GLY A 100 -0.17 -2.34 -18.67
N CYS A 101 0.14 -2.80 -17.45
CA CYS A 101 -0.41 -4.06 -16.94
C CYS A 101 -1.71 -3.85 -16.15
N HIS A 102 -1.84 -2.76 -15.41
CA HIS A 102 -2.99 -2.54 -14.53
C HIS A 102 -4.29 -2.20 -15.26
N ASN A 103 -4.22 -1.59 -16.46
CA ASN A 103 -5.41 -1.20 -17.23
C ASN A 103 -5.81 -2.22 -18.31
N SER A 104 -5.13 -3.35 -18.41
CA SER A 104 -5.34 -4.37 -19.47
C SER A 104 -6.00 -5.66 -18.97
N HIS A 105 -6.54 -5.66 -17.75
CA HIS A 105 -7.17 -6.82 -17.09
C HIS A 105 -8.47 -6.45 -16.41
#